data_AF-A0A1Q6U381-F1
#
_entry.id   AF-A0A1Q6U381-F1
#
_cell.length_a   1.000
_cell.length_b   1.000
_cell.length_c   1.000
_cell.angle_alpha   90.00
_cell.angle_beta   90.00
_cell.angle_gamma   90.00
#
_symmetry.space_group_name_H-M   'P 1'
#
loop_
_entity.id
_entity.type
_entity.pdbx_description
1 polymer ?
#
loop_
_entity_poly.entity_id
_entity_poly.type
_entity_poly.pdbx_seq_one_letter_code
_entity_poly.pdbx_strand_id
1 'polypeptide(L)'
;MDKRENPIQKGKLRLEAISEYRSEIYGISIFWILLFHMREHTKFEIFDGIPVLHYLQEVVKRGNMGVDVFLFISGICLYFSFVKNQDILAFMKKRISRIMYPLLFTSVPLWLAYLVFHKITIWGLINRISLVQF
;
A
#
# COMPACT_ATOMS: atom_id res chain seq x y z
N MET A 1 -46.93 19.47 -16.49
CA MET A 1 -47.11 18.79 -15.19
C MET A 1 -47.27 17.31 -15.51
N ASP A 2 -46.45 16.36 -15.13
CA ASP A 2 -45.33 16.25 -14.21
C ASP A 2 -44.56 15.03 -14.76
N LYS A 3 -43.37 15.25 -15.32
CA LYS A 3 -42.54 14.17 -15.85
C LYS A 3 -41.84 13.56 -14.63
N ARG A 4 -42.53 12.67 -13.93
CA ARG A 4 -41.96 11.92 -12.80
C ARG A 4 -40.76 11.14 -13.31
N GLU A 5 -39.58 11.73 -13.12
CA GLU A 5 -38.31 11.07 -13.32
C GLU A 5 -38.26 9.86 -12.38
N ASN A 6 -38.11 8.70 -13.00
CA ASN A 6 -38.05 7.42 -12.31
C ASN A 6 -36.78 7.41 -11.43
N PRO A 7 -36.87 7.32 -10.09
CA PRO A 7 -35.70 7.44 -9.19
C PRO A 7 -34.79 6.19 -9.20
N ILE A 8 -34.95 5.32 -10.19
CA ILE A 8 -34.26 4.05 -10.36
C ILE A 8 -33.32 4.15 -11.57
N GLN A 9 -32.43 5.15 -11.59
CA GLN A 9 -31.12 5.00 -12.24
C GLN A 9 -30.05 4.72 -11.17
N LYS A 10 -30.42 3.87 -10.21
CA LYS A 10 -29.55 3.33 -9.16
C LYS A 10 -28.67 2.23 -9.78
N GLY A 11 -27.39 2.50 -10.00
CA GLY A 11 -26.43 1.42 -10.24
C GLY A 11 -25.30 1.66 -11.26
N LYS A 12 -25.09 2.86 -11.80
CA LYS A 12 -23.77 3.14 -12.39
C LYS A 12 -22.80 3.44 -11.25
N LEU A 13 -22.02 2.43 -10.82
CA LEU A 13 -20.81 2.65 -10.03
C LEU A 13 -19.98 3.70 -10.79
N ARG A 14 -19.99 4.94 -10.30
CA ARG A 14 -19.12 6.01 -10.82
C ARG A 14 -17.71 5.70 -10.34
N LEU A 15 -17.05 4.78 -11.04
CA LEU A 15 -15.63 4.45 -10.82
C LEU A 15 -14.74 5.70 -11.02
N GLU A 16 -15.27 6.70 -11.73
CA GLU A 16 -14.73 8.06 -11.80
C GLU A 16 -14.57 8.72 -10.41
N ALA A 17 -15.58 8.61 -9.53
CA ALA A 17 -15.52 9.19 -8.18
C ALA A 17 -14.50 8.48 -7.29
N ILE A 18 -14.32 7.16 -7.47
CA ILE A 18 -13.26 6.40 -6.78
C ILE A 18 -11.88 6.83 -7.29
N SER A 19 -11.75 7.12 -8.59
CA SER A 19 -10.50 7.63 -9.17
C SER A 19 -10.20 9.08 -8.75
N GLU A 20 -11.21 9.88 -8.43
CA GLU A 20 -11.06 11.24 -7.93
C GLU A 20 -10.45 11.24 -6.53
N TYR A 21 -11.04 10.48 -5.61
CA TYR A 21 -10.57 10.37 -4.21
C TYR A 21 -9.51 9.28 -3.98
N ARG A 22 -8.84 8.82 -5.05
CA ARG A 22 -7.88 7.71 -4.95
C ARG A 22 -6.76 8.01 -3.96
N SER A 23 -6.26 9.24 -3.93
CA SER A 23 -5.09 9.62 -3.14
C SER A 23 -5.39 9.58 -1.64
N GLU A 24 -6.59 10.01 -1.29
CA GLU A 24 -7.15 10.04 0.05
C GLU A 24 -7.39 8.62 0.55
N ILE A 25 -7.99 7.76 -0.29
CA ILE A 25 -8.23 6.36 0.10
C ILE A 25 -6.91 5.59 0.24
N TYR A 26 -5.91 5.85 -0.64
CA TYR A 26 -4.57 5.31 -0.46
C TYR A 26 -3.92 5.81 0.83
N GLY A 27 -4.05 7.09 1.15
CA GLY A 27 -3.53 7.67 2.39
C GLY A 27 -4.12 7.01 3.63
N ILE A 28 -5.45 6.87 3.69
CA ILE A 28 -6.15 6.18 4.78
C ILE A 28 -5.70 4.72 4.88
N SER A 29 -5.56 4.03 3.76
CA SER A 29 -5.13 2.63 3.74
C SER A 29 -3.70 2.46 4.24
N ILE A 30 -2.75 3.29 3.78
CA ILE A 30 -1.36 3.28 4.23
C ILE A 30 -1.29 3.58 5.73
N PHE A 31 -2.03 4.58 6.20
CA PHE A 31 -2.06 4.95 7.61
C PHE A 31 -2.59 3.80 8.49
N TRP A 32 -3.65 3.12 8.03
CA TRP A 32 -4.19 1.94 8.72
C TRP A 32 -3.18 0.80 8.80
N ILE A 33 -2.47 0.51 7.69
CA ILE A 33 -1.41 -0.51 7.64
C ILE A 33 -0.27 -0.14 8.61
N LEU A 34 0.13 1.13 8.65
CA LEU A 34 1.18 1.62 9.54
C LEU A 34 0.78 1.46 11.01
N LEU A 35 -0.43 1.86 11.39
CA LEU A 35 -0.95 1.71 12.75
C LEU A 35 -1.01 0.24 13.18
N PHE A 36 -1.40 -0.66 12.28
CA PHE A 36 -1.40 -2.09 12.54
C PHE A 36 0.01 -2.62 12.85
N HIS A 37 1.01 -2.27 12.04
CA HIS A 37 2.40 -2.69 12.25
C HIS A 37 3.03 -2.05 13.51
N MET A 38 2.73 -0.78 13.79
CA MET A 38 3.19 -0.13 15.03
C MET A 38 2.68 -0.85 16.28
N ARG A 39 1.39 -1.23 16.27
CA ARG A 39 0.81 -2.01 17.37
C ARG A 39 1.50 -3.37 17.52
N GLU A 40 1.70 -4.09 16.42
CA GLU A 40 2.29 -5.43 16.42
C GLU A 40 3.76 -5.42 16.91
N HIS A 41 4.57 -4.50 16.39
CA HIS A 41 6.01 -4.46 16.69
C HIS A 41 6.36 -3.75 17.99
N THR A 42 5.62 -2.73 18.38
CA THR A 42 5.99 -1.86 19.50
C THR A 42 5.18 -2.11 20.76
N LYS A 43 4.22 -3.07 20.75
CA LYS A 43 3.21 -3.25 21.83
C LYS A 43 2.69 -1.89 22.30
N PHE A 44 2.24 -1.09 21.35
CA PHE A 44 1.94 0.32 21.57
C PHE A 44 0.66 0.44 22.42
N GLU A 45 0.79 0.55 23.74
CA GLU A 45 -0.30 0.58 24.75
C GLU A 45 -1.07 1.92 24.82
N ILE A 46 -0.92 2.83 23.85
CA ILE A 46 -1.56 4.17 23.87
C ILE A 46 -3.10 4.09 23.94
N PHE A 47 -3.68 2.97 23.53
CA PHE A 47 -5.12 2.76 23.48
C PHE A 47 -5.69 2.04 24.70
N ASP A 48 -4.85 1.52 25.60
CA ASP A 48 -5.33 0.78 26.77
C ASP A 48 -5.76 1.77 27.86
N GLY A 49 -7.08 1.81 28.14
CA GLY A 49 -7.68 2.60 29.21
C GLY A 49 -8.64 3.72 28.78
N ILE A 50 -8.75 4.02 27.48
CA ILE A 50 -9.71 5.03 26.98
C ILE A 50 -10.89 4.33 26.27
N PRO A 51 -12.12 4.39 26.83
CA PRO A 51 -13.28 3.64 26.31
C PRO A 51 -13.63 3.95 24.85
N VAL A 52 -13.44 5.21 24.43
CA VAL A 52 -13.69 5.67 23.05
C VAL A 52 -12.71 5.06 22.05
N LEU A 53 -11.49 4.75 22.49
CA LEU A 53 -10.44 4.22 21.63
C LEU A 53 -10.51 2.69 21.45
N HIS A 54 -11.26 2.00 22.31
CA HIS A 54 -11.43 0.54 22.23
C HIS A 54 -12.03 0.12 20.88
N TYR A 55 -13.00 0.86 20.35
CA TYR A 55 -13.57 0.59 19.03
C TYR A 55 -12.56 0.79 17.89
N LEU A 56 -11.75 1.85 17.96
CA LEU A 56 -10.69 2.10 16.99
C LEU A 56 -9.60 1.02 17.07
N GLN A 57 -9.31 0.52 18.27
CA GLN A 57 -8.36 -0.57 18.46
C GLN A 57 -8.83 -1.81 17.70
N GLU A 58 -10.09 -2.22 17.82
CA GLU A 58 -10.66 -3.35 17.07
C GLU A 58 -10.56 -3.20 15.54
N VAL A 59 -10.72 -1.97 15.03
CA VAL A 59 -10.51 -1.66 13.60
C VAL A 59 -9.04 -1.79 13.23
N VAL A 60 -8.13 -1.25 14.05
CA VAL A 60 -6.68 -1.34 13.83
C VAL A 60 -6.19 -2.80 13.91
N LYS A 61 -6.76 -3.66 14.77
CA LYS A 61 -6.42 -5.10 14.82
C LYS A 61 -6.66 -5.79 13.48
N ARG A 62 -7.61 -5.30 12.68
CA ARG A 62 -7.96 -5.82 11.35
C ARG A 62 -7.15 -5.14 10.24
N GLY A 63 -5.88 -4.84 10.49
CA GLY A 63 -5.00 -4.16 9.52
C GLY A 63 -4.89 -4.85 8.16
N ASN A 64 -5.13 -6.16 8.09
CA ASN A 64 -5.21 -6.91 6.82
C ASN A 64 -6.23 -6.29 5.85
N MET A 65 -7.36 -5.78 6.36
CA MET A 65 -8.36 -5.10 5.52
C MET A 65 -7.81 -3.84 4.87
N GLY A 66 -6.90 -3.11 5.53
CA GLY A 66 -6.22 -1.95 4.95
C GLY A 66 -5.36 -2.32 3.75
N VAL A 67 -4.67 -3.47 3.81
CA VAL A 67 -3.90 -4.01 2.68
C VAL A 67 -4.82 -4.40 1.53
N ASP A 68 -5.95 -5.04 1.84
CA ASP A 68 -6.93 -5.47 0.82
C ASP A 68 -7.51 -4.27 0.07
N VAL A 69 -7.88 -3.19 0.79
CA VAL A 69 -8.38 -1.95 0.17
C VAL A 69 -7.31 -1.30 -0.71
N PHE A 70 -6.07 -1.23 -0.22
CA PHE A 70 -4.93 -0.70 -0.97
C PHE A 70 -4.71 -1.47 -2.28
N LEU A 71 -4.72 -2.81 -2.21
CA LEU A 71 -4.52 -3.68 -3.37
C LEU A 71 -5.70 -3.60 -4.35
N PHE A 72 -6.93 -3.54 -3.84
CA PHE A 72 -8.14 -3.46 -4.65
C PHE A 72 -8.18 -2.18 -5.50
N ILE A 73 -7.91 -1.02 -4.88
CA ILE A 73 -7.88 0.26 -5.59
C ILE A 73 -6.71 0.31 -6.57
N SER A 74 -5.57 -0.27 -6.20
CA SER A 74 -4.44 -0.47 -7.11
C SER A 74 -4.90 -1.23 -8.35
N GLY A 75 -5.51 -2.40 -8.19
CA GLY A 75 -6.02 -3.22 -9.31
C GLY A 75 -6.93 -2.44 -10.27
N ILE A 76 -7.92 -1.70 -9.73
CA ILE A 76 -8.85 -0.89 -10.54
C ILE A 76 -8.10 0.21 -11.30
N CYS A 77 -7.20 0.94 -10.61
CA CYS A 77 -6.40 2.00 -11.23
C CYS A 77 -5.49 1.45 -12.33
N LEU A 78 -4.91 0.26 -12.11
CA LEU A 78 -4.03 -0.40 -13.08
C LEU A 78 -4.82 -0.84 -14.32
N TYR A 79 -6.04 -1.36 -14.13
CA TYR A 79 -6.95 -1.77 -15.21
C TYR A 79 -7.32 -0.57 -16.10
N PHE A 80 -7.81 0.54 -15.53
CA PHE A 80 -8.14 1.73 -16.31
C PHE A 80 -6.93 2.34 -17.02
N SER A 81 -5.76 2.32 -16.36
CA SER A 81 -4.51 2.75 -16.99
C SER A 81 -4.10 1.88 -18.18
N PHE A 82 -4.43 0.59 -18.16
CA PHE A 82 -4.10 -0.35 -19.23
C PHE A 82 -5.06 -0.24 -20.41
N VAL A 83 -6.36 -0.16 -20.13
CA VAL A 83 -7.39 0.01 -21.17
C VAL A 83 -7.14 1.25 -22.01
N LYS A 84 -6.57 2.32 -21.42
CA LYS A 84 -6.22 3.56 -22.14
C LYS A 84 -5.04 3.41 -23.11
N ASN A 85 -4.10 2.50 -22.87
CA ASN A 85 -2.92 2.27 -23.72
C ASN A 85 -2.54 0.79 -23.66
N GLN A 86 -2.87 0.04 -24.72
CA GLN A 86 -2.71 -1.42 -24.75
C GLN A 86 -1.28 -1.93 -24.98
N ASP A 87 -0.27 -1.08 -24.80
CA ASP A 87 1.14 -1.48 -24.87
C ASP A 87 1.63 -1.96 -23.50
N ILE A 88 1.72 -3.28 -23.35
CA ILE A 88 2.15 -3.96 -22.12
C ILE A 88 3.58 -3.57 -21.73
N LEU A 89 4.50 -3.45 -22.69
CA LEU A 89 5.91 -3.18 -22.42
C LEU A 89 6.10 -1.74 -21.93
N ALA A 90 5.51 -0.78 -22.63
CA ALA A 90 5.57 0.63 -22.22
C ALA A 90 4.91 0.86 -20.86
N PHE A 91 3.82 0.14 -20.58
CA PHE A 91 3.08 0.19 -19.33
C PHE A 91 3.89 -0.36 -18.15
N MET A 92 4.51 -1.54 -18.31
CA MET A 92 5.36 -2.13 -17.27
C MET A 92 6.61 -1.29 -17.02
N LYS A 93 7.27 -0.79 -18.07
CA LYS A 93 8.47 0.07 -17.94
C LYS A 93 8.20 1.31 -17.09
N LYS A 94 7.07 1.99 -17.31
CA LYS A 94 6.68 3.19 -16.53
C LYS A 94 6.53 2.88 -15.04
N ARG A 95 6.02 1.70 -14.70
CA ARG A 95 5.75 1.29 -13.31
C ARG A 95 7.02 0.83 -12.60
N ILE A 96 7.79 -0.02 -13.25
CA ILE A 96 9.08 -0.49 -12.73
C ILE A 96 10.00 0.70 -12.48
N SER A 97 10.10 1.64 -13.43
CA SER A 97 10.88 2.86 -13.24
C SER A 97 10.45 3.63 -11.99
N ARG A 98 9.14 3.81 -11.76
CA ARG A 98 8.63 4.51 -10.58
C ARG A 98 8.97 3.81 -9.25
N ILE A 99 8.93 2.47 -9.20
CA ILE A 99 9.24 1.68 -8.00
C ILE A 99 10.76 1.61 -7.78
N MET A 100 11.53 1.61 -8.85
CA MET A 100 12.98 1.47 -8.81
C MET A 100 13.68 2.66 -8.14
N TYR A 101 13.16 3.89 -8.27
CA TYR A 101 13.72 5.07 -7.59
C TYR A 101 13.71 4.95 -6.05
N PRO A 102 12.56 4.76 -5.38
CA PRO A 102 12.53 4.64 -3.93
C PRO A 102 13.28 3.39 -3.45
N LEU A 103 13.22 2.28 -4.20
CA LEU A 103 13.97 1.07 -3.86
C LEU A 103 15.47 1.33 -3.87
N LEU A 104 16.01 1.93 -4.93
CA LEU A 104 17.43 2.23 -5.06
C LEU A 104 17.87 3.23 -3.96
N PHE A 105 17.08 4.28 -3.75
CA PHE A 105 17.42 5.34 -2.80
C PHE A 105 17.36 4.89 -1.34
N THR A 106 16.46 3.98 -0.98
CA THR A 106 16.34 3.48 0.40
C THR A 106 17.24 2.27 0.62
N SER A 107 17.24 1.30 -0.31
CA SER A 107 17.95 0.03 -0.13
C SER A 107 19.45 0.21 -0.26
N VAL A 108 19.95 0.94 -1.27
CA VAL A 108 21.40 1.04 -1.51
C VAL A 108 22.14 1.65 -0.32
N PRO A 109 21.69 2.78 0.27
CA PRO A 109 22.36 3.35 1.44
C PRO A 109 22.27 2.44 2.67
N LEU A 110 21.13 1.78 2.90
CA LEU A 110 20.98 0.84 4.03
C LEU A 110 21.94 -0.35 3.91
N TRP A 111 22.04 -0.95 2.73
CA TRP A 111 22.98 -2.05 2.48
C TRP A 111 24.44 -1.61 2.55
N LEU A 112 24.76 -0.43 2.03
CA LEU A 112 26.10 0.13 2.12
C LEU A 112 26.51 0.41 3.57
N ALA A 113 25.62 1.03 4.35
CA ALA A 113 25.81 1.24 5.78
C ALA A 113 26.02 -0.10 6.51
N TYR A 114 25.18 -1.10 6.23
CA TYR A 114 25.31 -2.43 6.81
C TYR A 114 26.67 -3.08 6.52
N LEU A 115 27.18 -2.96 5.28
CA LEU A 115 28.51 -3.46 4.91
C LEU A 115 29.65 -2.78 5.70
N VAL A 116 29.56 -1.46 5.89
CA VAL A 116 30.57 -0.66 6.61
C VAL A 116 30.54 -0.95 8.11
N PHE A 117 29.36 -0.98 8.73
CA PHE A 117 29.21 -1.17 10.18
C PHE A 117 29.51 -2.59 10.63
N HIS A 118 29.13 -3.61 9.84
CA HIS A 118 29.27 -5.02 10.25
C HIS A 118 30.54 -5.71 9.70
N LYS A 119 31.39 -5.00 8.93
CA LYS A 119 32.63 -5.51 8.31
C LYS A 119 32.47 -6.89 7.62
N ILE A 120 31.34 -7.10 6.95
CA ILE A 120 31.04 -8.38 6.31
C ILE A 120 31.80 -8.47 4.99
N THR A 121 32.48 -9.59 4.76
CA THR A 121 33.12 -9.91 3.48
C THR A 121 32.07 -10.05 2.38
N ILE A 122 32.41 -9.69 1.14
CA ILE A 122 31.51 -9.77 -0.04
C ILE A 122 30.84 -11.15 -0.17
N TRP A 123 31.54 -12.23 0.21
CA TRP A 123 31.00 -13.59 0.27
C TRP A 123 29.90 -13.80 1.31
N GLY A 124 30.02 -13.17 2.48
CA GLY A 124 28.97 -13.20 3.52
C GLY A 124 27.72 -12.40 3.13
N LEU A 125 27.86 -11.39 2.27
CA LEU A 125 26.73 -10.66 1.70
C LEU A 125 25.94 -11.53 0.72
N ILE A 126 26.64 -12.20 -0.20
CA ILE A 126 26.01 -13.09 -1.20
C ILE A 126 25.23 -14.22 -0.51
N ASN A 127 25.81 -14.83 0.54
CA ASN A 127 25.14 -15.89 1.30
C ASN A 127 23.88 -15.43 2.07
N ARG A 128 23.79 -14.15 2.44
CA ARG A 128 22.59 -13.61 3.11
C ARG A 128 21.52 -13.20 2.12
N ILE A 129 21.91 -12.67 0.96
CA ILE A 129 20.99 -12.33 -0.13
C ILE A 129 20.41 -13.59 -0.76
N SER A 130 21.18 -14.68 -0.84
CA SER A 130 20.70 -15.96 -1.37
C SER A 130 19.63 -16.64 -0.51
N LEU A 131 19.29 -16.09 0.67
CA LEU A 131 18.33 -16.66 1.63
C LEU A 131 18.65 -18.10 2.06
N VAL A 132 19.86 -18.62 1.77
CA VAL A 132 20.29 -19.99 2.10
C VAL A 132 20.40 -20.21 3.63
N GLN A 133 20.30 -19.15 4.43
CA GLN A 133 20.42 -19.21 5.89
C GLN A 133 19.13 -18.83 6.64
N PHE A 134 17.98 -18.83 5.95
CA PHE A 134 16.68 -18.97 6.61
C PHE A 134 16.21 -20.42 6.55
#